data_AF-Q9X6C2-F1
#
_entry.id   AF-Q9X6C2-F1
#
_cell.length_a   1.000
_cell.length_b   1.000
_cell.length_c   1.000
_cell.angle_alpha   90.00
_cell.angle_beta   90.00
_cell.angle_gamma   90.00
#
_symmetry.space_group_name_H-M   'P 1'
#
loop_
_entity.id
_entity.type
_entity.pdbx_description
1 polymer ?
#
loop_
_entity_poly.entity_id
_entity_poly.type
_entity_poly.pdbx_seq_one_letter_code
_entity_poly.pdbx_strand_id
1 'polypeptide(L)'
;YGVCQELRKESDIPIIMLTALGDVADRITGLELGADDYVVKPFSPKELEARIRSVLRRIDKNGASGIPSSGVIQIASIRIDTNKRQVYKGDERIRLTGMEFSLLELLVSRSGEPFSRSEILQEV
;
A
#
# COMPACT_ATOMS: atom_id res chain seq x y z
N TYR A 1 6.24 12.57 21.71
CA TYR A 1 6.66 12.56 20.28
C TYR A 1 7.88 11.70 19.98
N GLY A 2 8.80 11.41 20.92
CA GLY A 2 10.06 10.70 20.63
C GLY A 2 9.93 9.34 19.92
N VAL A 3 8.88 8.55 20.21
CA VAL A 3 8.64 7.27 19.51
C VAL A 3 8.40 7.46 18.01
N CYS A 4 7.66 8.49 17.61
CA CYS A 4 7.39 8.78 16.20
C CYS A 4 8.66 9.18 15.46
N GLN A 5 9.49 10.03 16.08
CA GLN A 5 10.76 10.43 15.50
C GLN A 5 11.71 9.25 15.33
N GLU A 6 11.80 8.36 16.33
CA GLU A 6 12.69 7.20 16.24
C GLU A 6 12.22 6.22 15.18
N LEU A 7 10.92 5.90 15.15
CA LEU A 7 10.35 5.01 14.15
C LEU A 7 10.54 5.54 12.73
N ARG A 8 10.41 6.86 12.52
CA ARG A 8 10.58 7.49 11.21
C ARG A 8 12.02 7.48 10.70
N LYS A 9 13.02 7.29 11.56
CA LYS A 9 14.42 7.09 11.12
C LYS A 9 14.63 5.72 10.49
N GLU A 10 13.85 4.73 10.88
CA GLU A 10 14.01 3.33 10.49
C GLU A 10 12.95 2.84 9.51
N SER A 11 11.80 3.51 9.43
CA SER A 11 10.64 3.03 8.68
C SER A 11 9.73 4.14 8.17
N ASP A 12 9.22 3.94 6.96
CA ASP A 12 8.19 4.80 6.34
C ASP A 12 6.76 4.31 6.58
N ILE A 13 6.54 3.40 7.54
CA ILE A 13 5.18 2.98 7.89
C ILE A 13 4.31 4.19 8.29
N PRO A 14 3.03 4.23 7.92
CA PRO A 14 2.19 5.35 8.25
C PRO A 14 1.85 5.42 9.74
N ILE A 15 1.85 6.63 10.28
CA ILE A 15 1.64 6.88 11.70
C ILE A 15 0.44 7.81 11.88
N ILE A 16 -0.57 7.33 12.61
CA ILE A 16 -1.69 8.17 13.07
C ILE A 16 -1.52 8.39 14.57
N MET A 17 -1.36 9.65 14.98
CA MET A 17 -1.29 10.00 16.40
C MET A 17 -2.70 10.11 17.00
N LEU A 18 -2.92 9.44 18.13
CA LEU A 18 -4.15 9.52 18.92
C LEU A 18 -3.85 10.12 20.29
N THR A 19 -4.39 11.30 20.60
CA THR A 19 -3.99 12.06 21.78
C THR A 19 -5.12 12.91 22.36
N ALA A 20 -5.02 13.30 23.63
CA ALA A 20 -5.95 14.26 24.24
C ALA A 20 -5.49 15.72 24.03
N LEU A 21 -4.28 15.93 23.49
CA LEU A 21 -3.71 17.24 23.23
C LEU A 21 -4.36 17.84 21.97
N GLY A 22 -5.32 18.73 22.20
CA GLY A 22 -6.16 19.34 21.16
C GLY A 22 -5.64 20.66 20.61
N ASP A 23 -4.58 21.21 21.18
CA ASP A 23 -4.06 22.52 20.75
C ASP A 23 -3.44 22.45 19.36
N VAL A 24 -3.56 23.56 18.63
CA VAL A 24 -3.05 23.67 17.26
C VAL A 24 -1.52 23.48 17.24
N ALA A 25 -0.81 23.97 18.25
CA ALA A 25 0.64 23.83 18.37
C ALA A 25 1.07 22.35 18.50
N ASP A 26 0.34 21.55 19.29
CA ASP A 26 0.62 20.13 19.47
C ASP A 26 0.37 19.33 18.19
N ARG A 27 -0.68 19.70 17.44
CA ARG A 27 -0.99 19.10 16.14
C ARG A 27 0.08 19.40 15.10
N ILE A 28 0.53 20.66 15.02
CA ILE A 28 1.61 21.06 14.10
C ILE A 28 2.87 20.27 14.44
N THR A 29 3.26 20.27 15.71
CA THR A 29 4.43 19.53 16.20
C THR A 29 4.33 18.03 15.87
N GLY A 30 3.18 17.41 16.12
CA GLY A 30 2.99 15.98 15.81
C GLY A 30 3.17 15.65 14.33
N LEU A 31 2.65 16.50 13.44
CA LEU A 31 2.77 16.31 11.99
C LEU A 31 4.21 16.56 11.50
N GLU A 32 4.87 17.62 11.98
CA GLU A 32 6.27 17.92 11.62
C GLU A 32 7.24 16.85 12.09
N LEU A 33 6.93 16.18 13.20
CA LEU A 33 7.72 15.07 13.73
C LEU A 33 7.45 13.72 13.04
N GLY A 34 6.71 13.75 11.93
CA GLY A 34 6.56 12.63 11.01
C GLY A 34 5.29 11.81 11.19
N ALA A 35 4.22 12.35 11.78
CA ALA A 35 2.91 11.72 11.69
C ALA A 35 2.20 12.03 10.38
N ASP A 36 1.49 11.05 9.84
CA ASP A 36 0.67 11.16 8.62
C ASP A 36 -0.73 11.70 8.90
N ASP A 37 -1.23 11.47 10.11
CA ASP A 37 -2.47 12.07 10.63
C ASP A 37 -2.40 12.24 12.15
N TYR A 38 -3.24 13.13 12.67
CA TYR A 38 -3.29 13.51 14.08
C TYR A 38 -4.75 13.67 14.52
N VAL A 39 -5.17 12.86 15.50
CA VAL A 39 -6.56 12.75 15.95
C VAL A 39 -6.65 13.00 17.45
N VAL A 40 -7.49 13.97 17.80
CA VAL A 40 -7.74 14.39 19.18
C VAL A 40 -8.88 13.55 19.76
N LYS A 41 -8.74 13.12 21.02
CA LYS A 41 -9.79 12.46 21.79
C LYS A 41 -10.73 13.52 22.39
N PRO A 42 -12.05 13.29 22.41
CA PRO A 42 -12.75 12.09 21.94
C PRO A 42 -13.00 12.11 20.42
N PHE A 43 -12.90 10.94 19.80
CA PHE A 43 -13.21 10.73 18.38
C PHE A 43 -14.20 9.58 18.21
N SER A 44 -14.92 9.56 17.09
CA SER A 44 -15.78 8.42 16.76
C SER A 44 -14.97 7.29 16.12
N PRO A 45 -15.30 6.00 16.36
CA PRO A 45 -14.64 4.89 15.66
C PRO A 45 -14.72 5.00 14.12
N LYS A 46 -15.85 5.50 13.59
CA LYS A 46 -16.04 5.71 12.15
C LYS A 46 -15.13 6.80 11.59
N GLU A 47 -14.86 7.85 12.37
CA GLU A 47 -13.90 8.89 11.96
C GLU A 47 -12.48 8.31 11.85
N LEU A 48 -12.05 7.55 12.87
CA LEU A 48 -10.74 6.92 12.85
C LEU A 48 -10.63 5.94 11.66
N GLU A 49 -11.66 5.15 11.41
CA GLU A 49 -11.70 4.24 10.26
C GLU A 49 -11.53 4.98 8.92
N ALA A 50 -12.24 6.10 8.73
CA ALA A 50 -12.12 6.91 7.52
C ALA A 50 -10.71 7.49 7.34
N ARG A 51 -10.08 7.90 8.45
CA ARG A 51 -8.70 8.42 8.46
C ARG A 51 -7.67 7.36 8.13
N ILE A 52 -7.79 6.16 8.71
CA ILE A 52 -6.96 4.99 8.38
C ILE A 52 -7.03 4.72 6.87
N ARG A 53 -8.24 4.60 6.30
CA ARG A 53 -8.41 4.38 4.85
C ARG A 53 -7.78 5.49 4.02
N SER A 54 -7.89 6.75 4.45
CA SER A 54 -7.32 7.89 3.74
C SER A 54 -5.79 7.85 3.72
N VAL A 55 -5.15 7.49 4.84
CA VAL A 55 -3.70 7.34 4.95
C VAL A 55 -3.20 6.18 4.08
N LEU A 56 -3.82 5.00 4.18
CA LEU A 56 -3.45 3.83 3.37
C LEU A 56 -3.51 4.12 1.87
N ARG A 57 -4.58 4.78 1.41
CA ARG A 57 -4.74 5.17 -0.01
C ARG A 57 -3.62 6.08 -0.52
N ARG A 58 -2.95 6.87 0.35
CA ARG A 58 -1.82 7.72 -0.07
C ARG A 58 -0.55 6.91 -0.28
N ILE A 59 -0.35 5.84 0.48
CA ILE A 59 0.77 4.91 0.29
C ILE A 59 0.63 4.22 -1.06
N ASP A 60 -0.57 3.72 -1.37
CA ASP A 60 -0.85 3.05 -2.65
C ASP A 60 -0.59 3.96 -3.87
N LYS A 61 -0.56 5.28 -3.68
CA LYS A 61 -0.26 6.26 -4.73
C LYS A 61 1.23 6.62 -4.81
N ASN A 62 1.95 6.59 -3.70
CA ASN A 62 3.37 6.98 -3.64
C ASN A 62 4.33 5.78 -3.76
N GLY A 63 3.85 4.56 -3.51
CA GLY A 63 4.53 3.31 -3.81
C GLY A 63 4.10 2.79 -5.18
N ALA A 64 4.83 3.13 -6.23
CA ALA A 64 4.73 2.38 -7.47
C ALA A 64 5.13 0.92 -7.19
N SER A 65 4.15 0.00 -7.14
CA SER A 65 4.20 -1.44 -7.49
C SER A 65 2.99 -2.26 -6.99
N GLY A 66 1.98 -1.65 -6.35
CA GLY A 66 0.71 -2.32 -6.06
C GLY A 66 -0.23 -2.36 -7.27
N ILE A 67 -1.03 -3.44 -7.40
CA ILE A 67 -2.11 -3.53 -8.38
C ILE A 67 -2.97 -2.26 -8.26
N PRO A 68 -3.08 -1.42 -9.31
CA PRO A 68 -3.89 -0.20 -9.24
C PRO A 68 -5.33 -0.56 -8.86
N SER A 69 -6.06 0.36 -8.23
CA SER A 69 -7.45 0.09 -7.77
C SER A 69 -8.41 -0.33 -8.91
N SER A 70 -8.01 -0.18 -10.17
CA SER A 70 -8.71 -0.68 -11.35
C SER A 70 -8.55 -2.19 -11.59
N GLY A 71 -7.59 -2.84 -10.92
CA GLY A 71 -7.17 -4.23 -11.17
C GLY A 71 -6.50 -4.43 -12.53
N VAL A 72 -5.96 -3.36 -13.14
CA VAL A 72 -5.30 -3.44 -14.46
C VAL A 72 -3.89 -2.88 -14.40
N ILE A 73 -2.90 -3.74 -14.57
CA ILE A 73 -1.47 -3.40 -14.59
C ILE A 73 -0.99 -3.34 -16.04
N GLN A 74 -0.33 -2.25 -16.42
CA GLN A 74 0.25 -2.07 -17.76
C GLN A 74 1.77 -1.99 -17.65
N ILE A 75 2.47 -2.90 -18.33
CA ILE A 75 3.94 -2.96 -18.40
C ILE A 75 4.35 -3.03 -19.87
N ALA A 76 4.84 -1.92 -20.41
CA ALA A 76 5.14 -1.80 -21.85
C ALA A 76 3.96 -2.28 -22.71
N SER A 77 4.15 -3.29 -23.56
CA SER A 77 3.09 -3.89 -24.38
C SER A 77 2.21 -4.89 -23.64
N ILE A 78 2.50 -5.23 -22.39
CA ILE A 78 1.77 -6.23 -21.61
C ILE A 78 0.70 -5.56 -20.75
N ARG A 79 -0.52 -6.06 -20.82
CA ARG A 79 -1.65 -5.65 -19.97
C ARG A 79 -2.13 -6.85 -19.17
N ILE A 80 -2.18 -6.69 -17.85
CA ILE A 80 -2.63 -7.72 -16.90
C ILE A 80 -3.88 -7.20 -16.21
N ASP A 81 -5.00 -7.88 -16.40
CA ASP A 81 -6.25 -7.63 -15.70
C ASP A 81 -6.36 -8.68 -14.58
N THR A 82 -6.05 -8.29 -13.35
CA THR A 82 -6.05 -9.18 -12.18
C THR A 82 -7.46 -9.55 -11.74
N ASN A 83 -8.42 -8.64 -11.91
CA ASN A 83 -9.83 -8.90 -11.63
C ASN A 83 -10.39 -10.04 -12.51
N LYS A 84 -10.02 -10.04 -13.80
CA LYS A 84 -10.46 -11.08 -14.75
C LYS A 84 -9.49 -12.25 -14.86
N ARG A 85 -8.32 -12.17 -14.23
CA ARG A 85 -7.18 -13.07 -14.42
C ARG A 85 -6.82 -13.26 -15.89
N GLN A 86 -6.61 -12.15 -16.60
CA GLN A 86 -6.32 -12.14 -18.03
C GLN A 86 -5.05 -11.36 -18.34
N VAL A 87 -4.27 -11.87 -19.28
CA VAL A 87 -3.04 -11.22 -19.76
C VAL A 87 -3.15 -10.99 -21.26
N TYR A 88 -2.67 -9.83 -21.69
CA TYR A 88 -2.65 -9.42 -23.09
C TYR A 88 -1.28 -8.88 -23.46
N LYS A 89 -0.87 -9.06 -24.71
CA LYS A 89 0.28 -8.38 -25.31
C LYS A 89 -0.22 -7.61 -26.53
N GLY A 90 -0.26 -6.28 -26.41
CA GLY A 90 -1.09 -5.46 -27.29
C GLY A 90 -2.56 -5.85 -27.13
N ASP A 91 -3.19 -6.20 -28.26
CA ASP A 91 -4.59 -6.66 -28.29
C ASP A 91 -4.76 -8.18 -28.25
N GLU A 92 -3.65 -8.94 -28.29
CA GLU A 92 -3.70 -10.40 -28.29
C GLU A 92 -3.74 -10.95 -26.86
N ARG A 93 -4.70 -11.84 -26.58
CA ARG A 93 -4.82 -12.49 -25.28
C ARG A 93 -3.83 -13.65 -25.14
N ILE A 94 -2.96 -13.56 -24.13
CA ILE A 94 -2.08 -14.65 -23.73
C ILE A 94 -2.85 -15.56 -22.77
N ARG A 95 -2.95 -16.85 -23.11
CA ARG A 95 -3.52 -17.86 -22.22
C ARG A 95 -2.44 -18.36 -21.27
N LEU A 96 -2.70 -18.22 -19.98
CA LEU A 96 -1.89 -18.78 -18.90
C LEU A 96 -2.72 -19.83 -18.16
N THR A 97 -2.06 -20.84 -17.62
CA THR A 97 -2.62 -21.72 -16.61
C THR A 97 -2.86 -20.96 -15.31
N GLY A 98 -3.65 -21.54 -14.40
CA GLY A 98 -3.89 -20.94 -13.09
C GLY A 98 -2.59 -20.67 -12.32
N MET A 99 -1.66 -21.62 -12.35
CA MET A 99 -0.35 -21.56 -11.68
C MET A 99 0.55 -20.47 -12.27
N GLU A 100 0.65 -20.40 -13.60
CA GLU A 100 1.43 -19.34 -14.28
C GLU A 100 0.87 -17.95 -14.00
N PHE A 101 -0.47 -17.82 -13.94
CA PHE A 101 -1.09 -16.55 -13.60
C PHE A 101 -0.80 -16.16 -12.14
N SER A 102 -0.97 -17.09 -11.19
CA SER A 102 -0.68 -16.83 -9.77
C SER A 102 0.77 -16.41 -9.56
N LEU A 103 1.71 -17.05 -10.26
CA LEU A 103 3.12 -16.67 -10.22
C LEU A 103 3.36 -15.27 -10.78
N LEU A 104 2.77 -14.96 -11.94
CA LEU A 104 2.86 -13.63 -12.53
C LEU A 104 2.28 -12.54 -11.61
N GLU A 105 1.13 -12.81 -11.00
CA GLU A 105 0.46 -11.91 -10.06
C GLU A 105 1.35 -11.66 -8.83
N LEU A 106 1.96 -12.71 -8.25
CA LEU A 106 2.92 -12.58 -7.15
C LEU A 106 4.08 -11.66 -7.54
N LEU A 107 4.75 -11.95 -8.66
CA LEU A 107 5.91 -11.19 -9.13
C LEU A 107 5.60 -9.73 -9.44
N VAL A 108 4.40 -9.45 -9.95
CA VAL A 108 4.00 -8.09 -10.31
C VAL A 108 3.50 -7.31 -9.10
N SER A 109 2.87 -7.97 -8.11
CA SER A 109 2.39 -7.32 -6.89
C SER A 109 3.50 -6.82 -5.95
N ARG A 110 4.69 -7.44 -6.02
CA ARG A 110 5.90 -7.05 -5.27
C ARG A 110 7.06 -6.83 -6.23
N SER A 111 6.82 -6.04 -7.28
CA SER A 111 7.84 -5.78 -8.31
C SER A 111 9.10 -5.18 -7.70
N GLY A 112 10.27 -5.73 -8.06
CA GLY A 112 11.57 -5.31 -7.57
C GLY A 112 12.06 -6.02 -6.30
N GLU A 113 11.21 -6.82 -5.65
CA GLU A 113 11.61 -7.65 -4.51
C GLU A 113 12.11 -9.03 -4.98
N PRO A 114 13.27 -9.51 -4.48
CA PRO A 114 13.72 -10.87 -4.77
C PRO A 114 12.89 -11.89 -3.98
N PHE A 115 12.48 -12.96 -4.65
CA PHE A 115 11.81 -14.11 -4.03
C PHE A 115 12.69 -15.36 -4.05
N SER A 116 12.75 -16.07 -2.93
CA SER A 116 13.29 -17.42 -2.86
C SER A 116 12.31 -18.45 -3.45
N ARG A 117 12.85 -19.58 -3.91
CA ARG A 117 12.03 -20.69 -4.41
C ARG A 117 11.03 -21.20 -3.38
N SER A 118 11.42 -21.24 -2.11
CA SER A 118 10.56 -21.64 -0.99
C SER A 118 9.37 -20.70 -0.80
N GLU A 119 9.58 -19.38 -0.89
CA GLU A 119 8.50 -18.39 -0.77
C GLU A 119 7.51 -18.51 -1.94
N ILE A 120 8.02 -18.67 -3.16
CA ILE A 120 7.15 -18.85 -4.34
C ILE A 120 6.27 -20.08 -4.19
N LEU A 121 6.81 -21.21 -3.70
CA LEU A 121 6.05 -22.44 -3.50
C LEU A 121 5.02 -22.37 -2.37
N GLN A 122 5.16 -21.42 -1.45
CA GLN A 122 4.24 -21.23 -0.33
C GLN A 122 3.09 -20.28 -0.71
N GLU A 123 3.35 -19.31 -1.58
CA GLU A 123 2.41 -18.25 -1.96
C GLU A 123 1.56 -18.59 -3.21
N VAL A 124 1.95 -19.59 -4.00
CA VAL A 124 1.35 -19.92 -5.32
C VAL A 124 0.77 -21.33 -5.37
#